data_AF-A0A5Q0UQM5-F1
#
_entry.id   AF-A0A5Q0UQM5-F1
#
_cell.length_a   1.000
_cell.length_b   1.000
_cell.length_c   1.000
_cell.angle_alpha   90.00
_cell.angle_beta   90.00
_cell.angle_gamma   90.00
#
_symmetry.space_group_name_H-M   'P 1'
#
loop_
_entity.id
_entity.type
_entity.pdbx_description
1 polymer ?
#
loop_
_entity_poly.entity_id
_entity_poly.type
_entity_poly.pdbx_seq_one_letter_code
_entity_poly.pdbx_strand_id
1 'polypeptide(L)'
;MCPTDVPHMATSSTILGFPAPAVIGFIGVLIGGLLQQIGSYINTRIQQNAQDLRLQSQERIRIKVESLVSLFEQLDETHRILNDNANTASTSPSSLSQADFQSEIKPAVDDYRDTMRKNQIYLDDPQYSDMGDALGQFRAALNYIQWKIQNGNQNPPSHCQMDWNQFKQAYEDATETLQEEINAPVEDN
;
A
#
# COMPACT_ATOMS: atom_id res chain seq x y z
N MET A 1 -8.49 66.71 33.53
CA MET A 1 -9.59 65.72 33.60
C MET A 1 -8.95 64.33 33.60
N CYS A 2 -9.03 63.65 34.74
CA CYS A 2 -8.83 62.20 34.92
C CYS A 2 -10.14 61.68 35.59
N PRO A 3 -10.43 60.37 35.77
CA PRO A 3 -9.73 59.11 35.40
C PRO A 3 -10.67 57.93 34.94
N THR A 4 -10.08 56.73 34.76
CA THR A 4 -10.59 55.33 35.03
C THR A 4 -11.71 54.74 34.13
N ASP A 5 -11.72 53.48 33.67
CA ASP A 5 -11.42 52.18 34.31
C ASP A 5 -11.03 51.07 33.30
N VAL A 6 -10.25 50.10 33.79
CA VAL A 6 -10.14 48.68 33.35
C VAL A 6 -10.54 47.89 34.61
N PRO A 7 -11.35 46.79 34.60
CA PRO A 7 -10.82 45.46 34.23
C PRO A 7 -11.81 44.31 33.89
N HIS A 8 -11.21 43.14 33.55
CA HIS A 8 -11.69 41.74 33.67
C HIS A 8 -12.90 41.29 32.80
N MET A 9 -13.07 40.04 32.34
CA MET A 9 -12.31 38.80 32.11
C MET A 9 -13.35 37.77 31.62
N ALA A 10 -12.95 36.79 30.79
CA ALA A 10 -13.55 35.44 30.64
C ALA A 10 -15.01 35.35 30.14
N THR A 11 -15.47 34.44 29.28
CA THR A 11 -14.97 33.20 28.67
C THR A 11 -16.08 32.80 27.69
N SER A 12 -15.76 32.38 26.47
CA SER A 12 -16.43 31.20 25.92
C SER A 12 -15.55 30.57 24.85
N SER A 13 -14.82 29.58 25.33
CA SER A 13 -14.27 28.45 24.60
C SER A 13 -15.09 28.01 23.38
N THR A 14 -14.46 28.05 22.21
CA THR A 14 -14.70 27.07 21.16
C THR A 14 -13.41 26.29 20.97
N ILE A 15 -13.22 25.26 21.80
CA ILE A 15 -12.35 24.13 21.47
C ILE A 15 -13.26 23.07 20.88
N LEU A 16 -13.19 22.87 19.57
CA LEU A 16 -13.54 21.65 18.85
C LEU A 16 -12.59 21.66 17.64
N GLY A 17 -11.37 21.14 17.78
CA GLY A 17 -11.04 19.70 17.67
C GLY A 17 -10.64 19.46 16.22
N PHE A 18 -9.50 18.88 15.82
CA PHE A 18 -8.48 18.04 16.43
C PHE A 18 -7.18 18.24 15.59
N PRO A 19 -6.02 17.77 16.06
CA PRO A 19 -4.72 18.12 15.48
C PRO A 19 -4.51 17.43 14.13
N ALA A 20 -4.17 18.21 13.10
CA ALA A 20 -3.53 17.71 11.89
C ALA A 20 -2.03 17.58 12.17
N PRO A 21 -1.56 16.42 12.64
CA PRO A 21 -0.53 15.69 11.89
C PRO A 21 -0.49 14.19 12.26
N ALA A 22 -1.02 13.25 11.45
CA ALA A 22 -0.78 11.83 11.78
C ALA A 22 -1.02 10.77 10.69
N VAL A 23 -1.71 11.04 9.58
CA VAL A 23 -2.12 9.92 8.69
C VAL A 23 -1.08 9.59 7.62
N ILE A 24 -0.18 10.52 7.29
CA ILE A 24 0.90 10.28 6.31
C ILE A 24 2.10 9.53 6.93
N GLY A 25 2.15 9.42 8.26
CA GLY A 25 3.32 8.89 8.98
C GLY A 25 3.29 7.40 9.32
N PHE A 26 2.15 6.70 9.18
CA PHE A 26 2.04 5.34 9.70
C PHE A 26 2.57 4.26 8.74
N ILE A 27 2.44 4.46 7.42
CA ILE A 27 2.80 3.46 6.42
C ILE A 27 4.32 3.43 6.17
N GLY A 28 4.97 4.60 6.16
CA GLY A 28 6.44 4.69 5.99
C GLY A 28 7.26 4.07 7.13
N VAL A 29 6.68 3.95 8.33
CA VAL A 29 7.36 3.35 9.50
C VAL A 29 7.32 1.81 9.46
N LEU A 30 6.27 1.22 8.87
CA LEU A 30 6.14 -0.24 8.77
C LEU A 30 7.22 -0.85 7.85
N ILE A 31 7.50 -0.20 6.72
CA ILE A 31 8.52 -0.67 5.76
C ILE A 31 9.93 -0.64 6.39
N GLY A 32 10.25 0.44 7.11
CA GLY A 32 11.54 0.57 7.80
C GLY A 32 11.72 -0.43 8.96
N GLY A 33 10.63 -0.75 9.68
CA GLY A 33 10.64 -1.71 10.78
C GLY A 33 10.80 -3.17 10.33
N LEU A 34 10.11 -3.57 9.25
CA LEU A 34 10.15 -4.93 8.71
C LEU A 34 11.59 -5.30 8.29
N LEU A 35 12.25 -4.43 7.52
CA LEU A 35 13.62 -4.64 7.06
C LEU A 35 14.63 -4.73 8.22
N GLN A 36 14.43 -3.96 9.30
CA GLN A 36 15.34 -3.94 10.44
C GLN A 36 15.18 -5.15 11.37
N GLN A 37 13.98 -5.68 11.58
CA GLN A 37 13.80 -6.88 12.41
C GLN A 37 14.37 -8.14 11.74
N ILE A 38 14.25 -8.27 10.42
CA ILE A 38 14.69 -9.46 9.67
C ILE A 38 16.21 -9.63 9.70
N GLY A 39 16.96 -8.52 9.62
CA GLY A 39 18.44 -8.55 9.72
C GLY A 39 18.98 -9.09 11.05
N SER A 40 18.17 -9.07 12.11
CA SER A 40 18.58 -9.50 13.46
C SER A 40 18.39 -11.01 13.73
N TYR A 41 17.55 -11.70 12.96
CA TYR A 41 17.12 -13.08 13.29
C TYR A 41 17.93 -14.20 12.62
N ILE A 42 18.73 -13.88 11.60
CA ILE A 42 19.37 -14.89 10.71
C ILE A 42 20.65 -15.53 11.30
N ASN A 43 21.15 -15.07 12.45
CA ASN A 43 22.49 -15.43 12.90
C ASN A 43 22.49 -16.38 14.12
N THR A 44 22.46 -17.71 13.91
CA THR A 44 23.03 -18.65 14.91
C THR A 44 23.57 -19.95 14.28
N ARG A 45 24.79 -20.28 14.71
CA ARG A 45 25.66 -21.41 14.31
C ARG A 45 25.12 -22.80 14.74
N ILE A 46 25.47 -23.86 13.98
CA ILE A 46 26.34 -25.00 14.40
C ILE A 46 26.31 -26.16 13.37
N GLN A 47 27.52 -26.60 12.99
CA GLN A 47 27.98 -27.89 12.42
C GLN A 47 27.98 -28.15 10.89
N GLN A 48 29.19 -28.36 10.37
CA GLN A 48 29.66 -28.05 9.01
C GLN A 48 29.13 -28.88 7.82
N ASN A 49 28.44 -30.01 8.01
CA ASN A 49 27.71 -30.70 6.93
C ASN A 49 26.20 -30.47 7.00
N ALA A 50 25.67 -30.11 8.18
CA ALA A 50 24.36 -29.49 8.31
C ALA A 50 24.41 -28.00 7.95
N GLN A 51 25.61 -27.38 7.89
CA GLN A 51 25.78 -26.00 7.47
C GLN A 51 25.50 -25.80 5.99
N ASP A 52 25.89 -26.69 5.08
CA ASP A 52 25.55 -26.49 3.66
C ASP A 52 24.05 -26.60 3.41
N LEU A 53 23.37 -27.58 4.03
CA LEU A 53 21.91 -27.69 3.96
C LEU A 53 21.20 -26.54 4.65
N ARG A 54 21.69 -26.09 5.82
CA ARG A 54 21.16 -24.90 6.51
C ARG A 54 21.44 -23.60 5.76
N LEU A 55 22.59 -23.46 5.11
CA LEU A 55 22.91 -22.29 4.30
C LEU A 55 22.03 -22.27 3.05
N GLN A 56 21.77 -23.43 2.44
CA GLN A 56 20.83 -23.54 1.32
C GLN A 56 19.38 -23.27 1.76
N SER A 57 18.95 -23.72 2.93
CA SER A 57 17.61 -23.41 3.44
C SER A 57 17.49 -21.93 3.80
N GLN A 58 18.48 -21.36 4.48
CA GLN A 58 18.57 -19.93 4.80
C GLN A 58 18.55 -19.06 3.54
N GLU A 59 19.25 -19.45 2.49
CA GLU A 59 19.26 -18.72 1.22
C GLU A 59 17.88 -18.79 0.55
N ARG A 60 17.20 -19.95 0.56
CA ARG A 60 15.83 -20.08 0.01
C ARG A 60 14.81 -19.23 0.78
N ILE A 61 14.89 -19.23 2.10
CA ILE A 61 14.04 -18.41 2.96
C ILE A 61 14.28 -16.93 2.68
N ARG A 62 15.55 -16.53 2.62
CA ARG A 62 15.94 -15.17 2.32
C ARG A 62 15.38 -14.72 0.97
N ILE A 63 15.58 -15.51 -0.08
CA ILE A 63 15.06 -15.21 -1.42
C ILE A 63 13.53 -15.10 -1.38
N LYS A 64 12.82 -16.03 -0.72
CA LYS A 64 11.37 -15.96 -0.54
C LYS A 64 10.94 -14.64 0.12
N VAL A 65 11.55 -14.30 1.24
CA VAL A 65 11.22 -13.08 1.99
C VAL A 65 11.51 -11.82 1.17
N GLU A 66 12.68 -11.73 0.52
CA GLU A 66 13.02 -10.61 -0.37
C GLU A 66 12.01 -10.48 -1.52
N SER A 67 11.58 -11.61 -2.09
CA SER A 67 10.53 -11.68 -3.11
C SER A 67 9.18 -11.16 -2.63
N LEU A 68 8.74 -11.58 -1.43
CA LEU A 68 7.47 -11.16 -0.85
C LEU A 68 7.49 -9.69 -0.41
N VAL A 69 8.63 -9.20 0.10
CA VAL A 69 8.83 -7.77 0.40
C VAL A 69 8.75 -6.94 -0.88
N SER A 70 9.39 -7.39 -1.97
CA SER A 70 9.28 -6.70 -3.26
C SER A 70 7.85 -6.66 -3.78
N LEU A 71 7.07 -7.73 -3.59
CA LEU A 71 5.65 -7.75 -3.92
C LEU A 71 4.83 -6.78 -3.05
N PHE A 72 5.13 -6.72 -1.75
CA PHE A 72 4.50 -5.79 -0.82
C PHE A 72 4.79 -4.33 -1.17
N GLU A 73 6.04 -3.99 -1.48
CA GLU A 73 6.44 -2.64 -1.92
C GLU A 73 5.67 -2.23 -3.18
N GLN A 74 5.55 -3.15 -4.15
CA GLN A 74 4.81 -2.88 -5.38
C GLN A 74 3.29 -2.76 -5.15
N LEU A 75 2.71 -3.55 -4.23
CA LEU A 75 1.31 -3.43 -3.82
C LEU A 75 1.04 -2.03 -3.26
N ASP A 76 1.89 -1.58 -2.32
CA ASP A 76 1.75 -0.29 -1.65
C ASP A 76 1.94 0.89 -2.61
N GLU A 77 2.97 0.83 -3.45
CA GLU A 77 3.22 1.84 -4.47
C GLU A 77 2.03 1.98 -5.43
N THR A 78 1.50 0.86 -5.91
CA THR A 78 0.36 0.83 -6.84
C THR A 78 -0.91 1.37 -6.18
N HIS A 79 -1.19 0.96 -4.95
CA HIS A 79 -2.32 1.47 -4.18
C HIS A 79 -2.22 2.99 -4.00
N ARG A 80 -1.05 3.51 -3.60
CA ARG A 80 -0.82 4.95 -3.42
C ARG A 80 -1.05 5.73 -4.71
N ILE A 81 -0.41 5.31 -5.82
CA ILE A 81 -0.56 5.97 -7.13
C ILE A 81 -2.03 5.98 -7.54
N LEU A 82 -2.72 4.85 -7.45
CA LEU A 82 -4.12 4.77 -7.86
C LEU A 82 -5.05 5.58 -6.95
N ASN A 83 -4.86 5.52 -5.63
CA ASN A 83 -5.68 6.26 -4.69
C ASN A 83 -5.55 7.78 -4.91
N ASP A 84 -4.32 8.29 -5.03
CA ASP A 84 -4.06 9.72 -5.22
C ASP A 84 -4.64 10.21 -6.56
N ASN A 85 -4.46 9.42 -7.62
CA ASN A 85 -4.97 9.77 -8.94
C ASN A 85 -6.49 9.57 -9.06
N ALA A 86 -7.10 8.57 -8.42
CA ALA A 86 -8.56 8.41 -8.41
C ALA A 86 -9.25 9.52 -7.60
N ASN A 87 -8.64 9.97 -6.50
CA ASN A 87 -9.09 11.15 -5.75
C ASN A 87 -8.99 12.43 -6.61
N THR A 88 -7.87 12.62 -7.31
CA THR A 88 -7.68 13.73 -8.24
C THR A 88 -8.69 13.67 -9.39
N ALA A 89 -8.92 12.49 -9.98
CA ALA A 89 -9.91 12.27 -11.03
C ALA A 89 -11.34 12.53 -10.57
N SER A 90 -11.64 12.39 -9.27
CA SER A 90 -12.97 12.68 -8.72
C SER A 90 -13.20 14.18 -8.48
N THR A 91 -12.16 14.91 -8.05
CA THR A 91 -12.27 16.29 -7.57
C THR A 91 -11.85 17.33 -8.60
N SER A 92 -10.85 17.02 -9.42
CA SER A 92 -10.27 17.88 -10.45
C SER A 92 -9.85 17.07 -11.68
N PRO A 93 -10.78 16.51 -12.48
CA PRO A 93 -10.41 15.66 -13.61
C PRO A 93 -9.48 16.32 -14.63
N SER A 94 -9.59 17.65 -14.78
CA SER A 94 -8.76 18.44 -15.71
C SER A 94 -7.28 18.55 -15.30
N SER A 95 -6.92 18.20 -14.06
CA SER A 95 -5.51 18.20 -13.62
C SER A 95 -4.78 16.90 -13.97
N LEU A 96 -5.47 15.88 -14.46
CA LEU A 96 -4.86 14.64 -14.92
C LEU A 96 -4.74 14.66 -16.43
N SER A 97 -3.51 14.61 -16.93
CA SER A 97 -3.28 14.51 -18.36
C SER A 97 -3.34 13.06 -18.84
N GLN A 98 -3.69 12.88 -20.11
CA GLN A 98 -3.59 11.57 -20.77
C GLN A 98 -2.14 11.07 -20.82
N ALA A 99 -1.15 11.97 -20.76
CA ALA A 99 0.26 11.60 -20.74
C ALA A 99 0.64 10.97 -19.39
N ASP A 100 0.29 11.61 -18.27
CA ASP A 100 0.57 11.10 -16.91
C ASP A 100 -0.07 9.73 -16.70
N PHE A 101 -1.29 9.56 -17.23
CA PHE A 101 -1.96 8.26 -17.21
C PHE A 101 -1.15 7.15 -17.90
N GLN A 102 -0.54 7.44 -19.04
CA GLN A 102 0.22 6.44 -19.81
C GLN A 102 1.62 6.20 -19.25
N SER A 103 2.25 7.20 -18.64
CA SER A 103 3.63 7.11 -18.16
C SER A 103 3.75 6.65 -16.71
N GLU A 104 2.73 6.87 -15.87
CA GLU A 104 2.83 6.63 -14.42
C GLU A 104 1.70 5.73 -13.91
N ILE A 105 0.44 6.10 -14.18
CA ILE A 105 -0.73 5.42 -13.56
C ILE A 105 -0.93 4.01 -14.13
N LYS A 106 -0.96 3.88 -15.46
CA LYS A 106 -1.13 2.58 -16.11
C LYS A 106 0.06 1.64 -15.84
N PRO A 107 1.33 2.08 -15.98
CA PRO A 107 2.47 1.24 -15.67
C PRO A 107 2.45 0.66 -14.25
N ALA A 108 2.03 1.42 -13.23
CA ALA A 108 1.98 0.90 -11.85
C ALA A 108 1.16 -0.40 -11.71
N VAL A 109 0.01 -0.49 -12.40
CA VAL A 109 -0.84 -1.70 -12.39
C VAL A 109 -0.19 -2.85 -13.16
N ASP A 110 0.48 -2.55 -14.27
CA ASP A 110 1.22 -3.54 -15.06
C ASP A 110 2.42 -4.08 -14.26
N ASP A 111 3.15 -3.21 -13.57
CA ASP A 111 4.30 -3.56 -12.72
C ASP A 111 3.86 -4.43 -11.53
N TYR A 112 2.75 -4.10 -10.87
CA TYR A 112 2.17 -4.97 -9.84
C TYR A 112 1.79 -6.35 -10.36
N ARG A 113 1.10 -6.43 -11.51
CA ARG A 113 0.76 -7.70 -12.14
C ARG A 113 2.02 -8.53 -12.43
N ASP A 114 3.05 -7.91 -12.94
CA ASP A 114 4.27 -8.60 -13.35
C ASP A 114 5.09 -9.04 -12.14
N THR A 115 5.15 -8.23 -11.08
CA THR A 115 5.76 -8.61 -9.79
C THR A 115 4.97 -9.73 -9.10
N MET A 116 3.65 -9.69 -9.10
CA MET A 116 2.80 -10.77 -8.59
C MET A 116 3.05 -12.09 -9.34
N ARG A 117 3.18 -12.05 -10.67
CA ARG A 117 3.51 -13.24 -11.48
C ARG A 117 4.89 -13.80 -11.18
N LYS A 118 5.90 -12.93 -11.00
CA LYS A 118 7.27 -13.37 -10.65
C LYS A 118 7.31 -14.06 -9.29
N ASN A 119 6.50 -13.60 -8.35
CA ASN A 119 6.47 -14.10 -6.98
C ASN A 119 5.42 -15.20 -6.73
N GLN A 120 4.71 -15.65 -7.77
CA GLN A 120 3.67 -16.69 -7.66
C GLN A 120 4.20 -17.99 -7.02
N ILE A 121 5.46 -18.35 -7.25
CA ILE A 121 6.07 -19.57 -6.71
C ILE A 121 6.23 -19.56 -5.18
N TYR A 122 6.10 -18.37 -4.56
CA TYR A 122 6.26 -18.15 -3.13
C TYR A 122 4.93 -17.93 -2.42
N LEU A 123 3.82 -17.98 -3.16
CA LEU A 123 2.47 -17.77 -2.66
C LEU A 123 1.67 -19.05 -2.85
N ASP A 124 0.93 -19.44 -1.83
CA ASP A 124 -0.06 -20.50 -1.94
C ASP A 124 -1.31 -19.99 -2.70
N ASP A 125 -2.14 -20.92 -3.19
CA ASP A 125 -3.33 -20.58 -3.98
C ASP A 125 -4.25 -19.55 -3.31
N PRO A 126 -4.55 -19.61 -1.99
CA PRO A 126 -5.34 -18.59 -1.32
C PRO A 126 -4.66 -17.22 -1.34
N GLN A 127 -3.35 -17.17 -1.06
CA GLN A 127 -2.58 -15.92 -0.99
C GLN A 127 -2.48 -15.27 -2.38
N TYR A 128 -2.28 -16.09 -3.42
CA TYR A 128 -2.30 -15.62 -4.79
C TYR A 128 -3.69 -15.11 -5.22
N SER A 129 -4.76 -15.71 -4.68
CA SER A 129 -6.13 -15.21 -4.87
C SER A 129 -6.30 -13.82 -4.28
N ASP A 130 -5.84 -13.58 -3.05
CA ASP A 130 -5.94 -12.26 -2.40
C ASP A 130 -5.18 -11.18 -3.21
N MET A 131 -4.00 -11.50 -3.72
CA MET A 131 -3.26 -10.61 -4.63
C MET A 131 -4.03 -10.36 -5.94
N GLY A 132 -4.71 -11.39 -6.44
CA GLY A 132 -5.57 -11.33 -7.62
C GLY A 132 -6.77 -10.40 -7.42
N ASP A 133 -7.38 -10.42 -6.24
CA ASP A 133 -8.49 -9.54 -5.88
C ASP A 133 -8.04 -8.08 -5.78
N ALA A 134 -6.89 -7.83 -5.16
CA ALA A 134 -6.26 -6.50 -5.16
C ALA A 134 -5.99 -6.00 -6.60
N LEU A 135 -5.41 -6.85 -7.46
CA LEU A 135 -5.19 -6.53 -8.87
C LEU A 135 -6.51 -6.23 -9.61
N GLY A 136 -7.58 -6.95 -9.30
CA GLY A 136 -8.92 -6.72 -9.82
C GLY A 136 -9.41 -5.31 -9.50
N GLN A 137 -9.29 -4.89 -8.24
CA GLN A 137 -9.67 -3.56 -7.80
C GLN A 137 -8.76 -2.46 -8.36
N PHE A 138 -7.46 -2.73 -8.52
CA PHE A 138 -6.54 -1.81 -9.17
C PHE A 138 -6.91 -1.54 -10.62
N ARG A 139 -7.35 -2.56 -11.35
CA ARG A 139 -7.87 -2.40 -12.73
C ARG A 139 -9.18 -1.61 -12.75
N ALA A 140 -10.07 -1.82 -11.77
CA ALA A 140 -11.29 -1.03 -11.66
C ALA A 140 -10.98 0.46 -11.43
N ALA A 141 -10.04 0.77 -10.53
CA ALA A 141 -9.56 2.13 -10.30
C ALA A 141 -8.90 2.73 -11.55
N LEU A 142 -8.07 1.96 -12.27
CA LEU A 142 -7.46 2.38 -13.53
C LEU A 142 -8.51 2.75 -14.59
N ASN A 143 -9.55 1.91 -14.75
CA ASN A 143 -10.65 2.16 -15.67
C ASN A 143 -11.45 3.42 -15.28
N TYR A 144 -11.70 3.63 -13.99
CA TYR A 144 -12.35 4.83 -13.46
C TYR A 144 -11.54 6.10 -13.79
N ILE A 145 -10.24 6.08 -13.51
CA ILE A 145 -9.34 7.22 -13.80
C ILE A 145 -9.34 7.52 -15.30
N GLN A 146 -9.15 6.50 -16.14
CA GLN A 146 -9.16 6.65 -17.59
C GLN A 146 -10.47 7.27 -18.09
N TRP A 147 -11.59 6.77 -17.58
CA TRP A 147 -12.91 7.28 -17.95
C TRP A 147 -13.07 8.75 -17.57
N LYS A 148 -12.61 9.14 -16.37
CA LYS A 148 -12.65 10.53 -15.90
C LYS A 148 -11.76 11.48 -16.72
N ILE A 149 -10.58 11.03 -17.15
CA ILE A 149 -9.73 11.80 -18.05
C ILE A 149 -10.43 12.07 -19.39
N GLN A 150 -11.14 11.07 -19.93
CA GLN A 150 -11.81 11.17 -21.22
C GLN A 150 -13.12 11.97 -21.18
N ASN A 151 -13.85 11.91 -20.06
CA ASN A 151 -15.22 12.44 -19.94
C ASN A 151 -15.34 13.62 -18.95
N GLY A 152 -14.24 14.00 -18.31
CA GLY A 152 -14.17 15.12 -17.37
C GLY A 152 -15.11 14.98 -16.17
N ASN A 153 -15.93 16.00 -15.95
CA ASN A 153 -16.84 16.09 -14.80
C ASN A 153 -18.09 15.22 -14.90
N GLN A 154 -18.25 14.43 -15.96
CA GLN A 154 -19.40 13.52 -16.06
C GLN A 154 -19.32 12.43 -14.98
N ASN A 155 -20.46 11.80 -14.68
CA ASN A 155 -20.50 10.66 -13.78
C ASN A 155 -20.25 9.36 -14.55
N PRO A 156 -19.36 8.48 -14.07
CA PRO A 156 -19.09 7.23 -14.74
C PRO A 156 -20.34 6.35 -14.78
N PRO A 157 -20.54 5.60 -15.88
CA PRO A 157 -21.55 4.56 -15.91
C PRO A 157 -21.24 3.52 -14.81
N SER A 158 -22.25 2.77 -14.37
CA SER A 158 -22.13 1.83 -13.24
C SER A 158 -20.95 0.85 -13.35
N HIS A 159 -20.60 0.41 -14.57
CA HIS A 159 -19.48 -0.50 -14.81
C HIS A 159 -18.09 0.16 -14.77
N CYS A 160 -18.00 1.49 -14.74
CA CYS A 160 -16.77 2.25 -14.54
C CYS A 160 -16.74 2.95 -13.17
N GLN A 161 -17.73 2.70 -12.31
CA GLN A 161 -17.71 3.22 -10.96
C GLN A 161 -16.74 2.42 -10.11
N MET A 162 -15.99 3.14 -9.28
CA MET A 162 -15.08 2.56 -8.32
C MET A 162 -15.79 2.44 -6.98
N ASP A 163 -15.85 1.21 -6.44
CA ASP A 163 -16.26 0.99 -5.06
C ASP A 163 -15.03 1.18 -4.16
N TRP A 164 -14.96 2.34 -3.52
CA TRP A 164 -13.85 2.70 -2.64
C TRP A 164 -13.67 1.77 -1.45
N ASN A 165 -14.76 1.18 -0.95
CA ASN A 165 -14.67 0.25 0.17
C ASN A 165 -14.06 -1.06 -0.28
N GLN A 166 -14.47 -1.59 -1.45
CA GLN A 166 -13.88 -2.81 -2.00
C GLN A 166 -12.42 -2.61 -2.39
N PHE A 167 -12.08 -1.46 -2.98
CA PHE A 167 -10.69 -1.12 -3.31
C PHE A 167 -9.81 -1.10 -2.07
N LYS A 168 -10.25 -0.41 -1.02
CA LYS A 168 -9.52 -0.33 0.24
C LYS A 168 -9.40 -1.69 0.91
N GLN A 169 -10.50 -2.43 0.99
CA GLN A 169 -10.54 -3.74 1.63
C GLN A 169 -9.60 -4.73 0.92
N ALA A 170 -9.63 -4.81 -0.41
CA ALA A 170 -8.74 -5.71 -1.14
C ALA A 170 -7.26 -5.38 -0.94
N TYR A 171 -6.90 -4.10 -0.76
CA TYR A 171 -5.55 -3.71 -0.39
C TYR A 171 -5.19 -4.10 1.06
N GLU A 172 -6.11 -3.91 2.01
CA GLU A 172 -5.91 -4.28 3.42
C GLU A 172 -5.75 -5.80 3.56
N ASP A 173 -6.62 -6.58 2.93
CA ASP A 173 -6.59 -8.05 2.93
C ASP A 173 -5.26 -8.56 2.32
N ALA A 174 -4.87 -8.03 1.15
CA ALA A 174 -3.59 -8.38 0.53
C ALA A 174 -2.38 -7.98 1.38
N THR A 175 -2.46 -6.84 2.06
CA THR A 175 -1.41 -6.37 2.99
C THR A 175 -1.27 -7.29 4.18
N GLU A 176 -2.39 -7.68 4.79
CA GLU A 176 -2.41 -8.61 5.92
C GLU A 176 -1.80 -9.96 5.52
N THR A 177 -2.25 -10.54 4.41
CA THR A 177 -1.72 -11.81 3.88
C THR A 177 -0.21 -11.76 3.66
N LEU A 178 0.31 -10.69 3.04
CA LEU A 178 1.76 -10.56 2.82
C LEU A 178 2.53 -10.35 4.13
N GLN A 179 1.99 -9.57 5.07
CA GLN A 179 2.62 -9.35 6.36
C GLN A 179 2.67 -10.62 7.20
N GLU A 180 1.59 -11.41 7.22
CA GLU A 180 1.56 -12.69 7.90
C GLU A 180 2.60 -13.64 7.31
N GLU A 181 2.71 -13.73 5.99
CA GLU A 181 3.64 -14.63 5.33
C GLU A 181 5.11 -14.19 5.49
N ILE A 182 5.40 -12.88 5.45
CA ILE A 182 6.75 -12.35 5.68
C ILE A 182 7.19 -12.58 7.13
N ASN A 183 6.26 -12.49 8.08
CA ASN A 183 6.53 -12.67 9.51
C ASN A 183 6.35 -14.12 10.00
N ALA A 184 5.87 -15.02 9.14
CA ALA A 184 5.63 -16.40 9.50
C ALA A 184 6.95 -17.06 9.94
N PRO A 185 6.92 -17.89 11.00
CA PRO A 185 8.09 -18.66 11.38
C PRO A 185 8.50 -19.56 10.20
N VAL A 186 9.80 -19.62 9.94
CA VAL A 186 10.38 -20.50 8.92
C VAL A 186 9.97 -21.94 9.23
N GLU A 187 9.05 -22.50 8.46
CA GLU A 187 8.75 -23.93 8.51
C GLU A 187 9.75 -24.67 7.60
N ASP A 188 10.61 -25.47 8.22
CA ASP A 188 11.48 -26.44 7.53
C ASP A 188 10.58 -27.52 6.91
N ASN A 189 10.27 -27.41 5.61
CA ASN A 189 9.70 -28.50 4.80
C ASN A 189 10.80 -29.42 4.25
#